data_AF-A0A176JBE0-F1
#
_entry.id   AF-A0A176JBE0-F1
#
_cell.length_a   1.000
_cell.length_b   1.000
_cell.length_c   1.000
_cell.angle_alpha   90.00
_cell.angle_beta   90.00
_cell.angle_gamma   90.00
#
_symmetry.space_group_name_H-M   'P 1'
#
loop_
_entity.id
_entity.type
_entity.pdbx_description
1 polymer ?
#
loop_
_entity_poly.entity_id
_entity_poly.type
_entity_poly.pdbx_seq_one_letter_code
_entity_poly.pdbx_strand_id
1 'polypeptide(L)'
;MSANNKGFSLLESIAAFSLWCLAVLTLLPSIVSMMQERESSSLEIQAIKLLQNRMTDRVMEQDFKEAELFKEGGIQYKILNKLDQSCIHWNEASGKKREFCFQNH
;
A
#
# COMPACT_ATOMS: atom_id res chain seq x y z
N MET A 1 -13.01 -30.76 -54.06
CA MET A 1 -11.94 -29.75 -53.93
C MET A 1 -12.60 -28.39 -53.76
N SER A 2 -12.77 -27.94 -52.51
CA SER A 2 -12.89 -26.52 -52.15
C SER A 2 -12.79 -26.42 -50.63
N ALA A 3 -11.67 -25.89 -50.14
CA ALA A 3 -11.44 -25.65 -48.72
C ALA A 3 -12.29 -24.45 -48.30
N ASN A 4 -13.29 -24.69 -47.45
CA ASN A 4 -14.15 -23.65 -46.89
C ASN A 4 -13.39 -22.92 -45.76
N ASN A 5 -12.47 -22.03 -46.14
CA ASN A 5 -11.81 -21.12 -45.21
C ASN A 5 -12.79 -19.99 -44.87
N LYS A 6 -13.66 -20.21 -43.89
CA LYS A 6 -14.36 -19.12 -43.20
C LYS A 6 -13.35 -18.39 -42.31
N GLY A 7 -12.48 -17.59 -42.94
CA GLY A 7 -11.66 -16.62 -42.24
C GLY A 7 -12.57 -15.63 -41.51
N PHE A 8 -12.15 -15.18 -40.33
CA PHE A 8 -12.85 -14.15 -39.55
C PHE A 8 -13.19 -12.96 -40.45
N SER A 9 -14.45 -12.54 -40.44
CA SER A 9 -14.85 -11.35 -41.18
C SER A 9 -14.24 -10.11 -40.52
N LEU A 10 -13.77 -9.15 -41.32
CA LEU A 10 -13.22 -7.88 -40.81
C LEU A 10 -14.17 -7.20 -39.80
N LEU A 11 -15.48 -7.35 -40.01
CA LEU A 11 -16.50 -6.83 -39.11
C LEU A 11 -16.49 -7.52 -37.73
N GLU A 12 -16.28 -8.83 -37.71
CA GLU A 12 -16.15 -9.62 -36.47
C GLU A 12 -14.86 -9.24 -35.74
N SER A 13 -13.76 -8.99 -36.47
CA SER A 13 -12.51 -8.52 -35.87
C SER A 13 -12.66 -7.14 -35.23
N ILE A 14 -13.37 -6.21 -35.88
CA ILE A 14 -13.64 -4.87 -35.33
C ILE A 14 -14.51 -4.97 -34.07
N ALA A 15 -15.54 -5.82 -34.08
CA ALA A 15 -16.40 -6.04 -32.93
C ALA A 15 -15.66 -6.70 -31.75
N ALA A 16 -14.79 -7.69 -32.03
CA ALA A 16 -13.97 -8.30 -31.00
C ALA A 16 -12.95 -7.32 -30.40
N PHE A 17 -12.33 -6.48 -31.25
CA PHE A 17 -11.39 -5.46 -30.80
C PHE A 17 -12.07 -4.38 -29.94
N SER A 18 -13.27 -3.94 -30.31
CA SER A 18 -14.01 -2.96 -29.53
C SER A 18 -14.44 -3.50 -28.16
N LEU A 19 -14.90 -4.76 -28.09
CA LEU A 19 -15.18 -5.44 -26.83
C LEU A 19 -13.92 -5.59 -25.97
N TRP A 20 -12.78 -5.91 -26.58
CA TRP A 20 -11.49 -5.98 -25.90
C TRP A 20 -11.07 -4.62 -25.34
N CYS A 21 -11.19 -3.55 -26.11
CA CYS A 21 -10.90 -2.19 -25.65
C CYS A 21 -11.78 -1.78 -24.46
N LEU A 22 -13.07 -2.10 -24.50
CA LEU A 22 -13.98 -1.83 -23.38
C LEU A 22 -13.59 -2.63 -22.12
N ALA A 23 -13.19 -3.89 -22.28
CA ALA A 23 -12.70 -4.70 -21.17
C ALA A 23 -11.40 -4.11 -20.57
N VAL A 24 -10.45 -3.69 -21.40
CA VAL A 24 -9.20 -3.08 -20.93
C VAL A 24 -9.47 -1.75 -20.22
N LEU A 25 -10.31 -0.89 -20.79
CA LEU A 25 -10.63 0.43 -20.21
C LEU A 25 -11.34 0.33 -18.85
N THR A 26 -12.07 -0.76 -18.59
CA THR A 26 -12.72 -0.99 -17.29
C THR A 26 -11.78 -1.65 -16.28
N LEU A 27 -10.92 -2.58 -16.72
CA LEU A 27 -9.99 -3.29 -15.84
C LEU A 27 -8.80 -2.43 -15.40
N LEU A 28 -8.28 -1.56 -16.27
CA LEU A 28 -7.08 -0.77 -16.00
C LEU A 28 -7.22 0.18 -14.78
N PRO A 29 -8.27 1.00 -14.64
CA PRO A 29 -8.44 1.84 -13.45
C PRO A 29 -8.61 1.02 -12.16
N SER A 30 -9.25 -0.15 -12.23
CA SER A 30 -9.41 -1.06 -11.09
C SER A 30 -8.06 -1.63 -10.61
N ILE A 31 -7.20 -2.03 -11.55
CA ILE A 31 -5.84 -2.48 -11.24
C ILE A 31 -5.04 -1.36 -10.59
N VAL A 32 -5.12 -0.14 -11.12
CA VAL A 32 -4.40 1.02 -10.57
C VAL A 32 -4.86 1.33 -9.15
N SER A 33 -6.17 1.35 -8.88
CA SER A 33 -6.67 1.59 -7.51
C SER A 33 -6.23 0.50 -6.54
N MET A 34 -6.25 -0.78 -6.96
CA MET A 34 -5.77 -1.88 -6.12
C MET A 34 -4.25 -1.81 -5.86
N MET A 35 -3.46 -1.39 -6.84
CA MET A 35 -2.02 -1.20 -6.66
C MET A 35 -1.72 -0.07 -5.66
N GLN A 36 -2.47 1.03 -5.76
CA GLN A 36 -2.33 2.17 -4.86
C GLN A 36 -2.72 1.80 -3.41
N GLU A 37 -3.79 1.02 -3.22
CA GLU A 37 -4.16 0.48 -1.91
C GLU A 37 -3.08 -0.43 -1.35
N ARG A 38 -2.49 -1.31 -2.16
CA ARG A 38 -1.41 -2.20 -1.73
C ARG A 38 -0.16 -1.45 -1.28
N GLU A 39 0.21 -0.38 -1.97
CA GLU A 39 1.35 0.45 -1.57
C GLU A 39 1.09 1.14 -0.23
N SER A 40 -0.10 1.72 -0.05
CA SER A 40 -0.52 2.31 1.22
C SER A 40 -0.54 1.29 2.36
N SER A 41 -1.09 0.10 2.14
CA SER A 41 -1.11 -0.98 3.14
C SER A 41 0.28 -1.50 3.46
N SER A 42 1.19 -1.58 2.48
CA SER A 42 2.57 -2.00 2.73
C SER A 42 3.29 -1.02 3.65
N LEU A 43 3.13 0.28 3.42
CA LEU A 43 3.71 1.31 4.29
C LEU A 43 3.15 1.26 5.70
N GLU A 44 1.84 1.05 5.85
CA GLU A 44 1.19 0.89 7.15
C GLU A 44 1.71 -0.35 7.90
N ILE A 45 1.80 -1.50 7.22
CA ILE A 45 2.34 -2.73 7.81
C ILE A 45 3.81 -2.53 8.22
N GLN A 46 4.61 -1.84 7.42
CA GLN A 46 6.01 -1.55 7.76
C GLN A 46 6.11 -0.65 8.99
N ALA A 47 5.32 0.42 9.05
CA ALA A 47 5.28 1.33 10.20
C ALA A 47 4.89 0.61 11.49
N ILE A 48 3.86 -0.24 11.43
CA ILE A 48 3.38 -1.03 12.56
C ILE A 48 4.44 -2.04 13.02
N LYS A 49 5.03 -2.80 12.10
CA LYS A 49 6.11 -3.77 12.43
C LYS A 49 7.30 -3.08 13.08
N LEU A 50 7.66 -1.90 12.57
CA LEU A 50 8.78 -1.15 13.09
C LEU A 50 8.49 -0.62 14.50
N LEU A 51 7.28 -0.13 14.75
CA LEU A 51 6.84 0.25 16.10
C LEU A 51 6.85 -0.96 17.06
N GLN A 52 6.37 -2.12 16.61
CA GLN A 52 6.36 -3.35 17.43
C GLN A 52 7.77 -3.86 17.75
N ASN A 53 8.67 -3.90 16.78
CA ASN A 53 10.06 -4.28 17.01
C ASN A 53 10.70 -3.35 18.03
N ARG A 54 10.53 -2.03 17.86
CA ARG A 54 11.09 -1.03 18.79
C ARG A 54 10.51 -1.13 20.19
N MET A 55 9.22 -1.42 20.33
CA MET A 55 8.64 -1.65 21.66
C MET A 55 9.18 -2.94 22.29
N THR A 56 9.39 -4.00 21.50
CA THR A 56 9.95 -5.26 21.98
C THR A 56 11.40 -5.09 22.45
N ASP A 57 12.22 -4.35 21.69
CA ASP A 57 13.60 -4.02 22.07
C ASP A 57 13.64 -3.17 23.36
N ARG A 58 12.70 -2.24 23.54
CA ARG A 58 12.62 -1.39 24.74
C ARG A 58 12.16 -2.11 26.01
N VAL A 59 11.34 -3.15 25.90
CA VAL A 59 11.05 -4.03 27.04
C VAL A 59 12.35 -4.67 27.57
N MET A 60 13.36 -4.85 26.71
CA MET A 60 14.67 -5.36 27.11
C MET A 60 15.65 -4.28 27.60
N GLU A 61 15.61 -3.05 27.08
CA GLU A 61 16.66 -2.04 27.33
C GLU A 61 16.33 -0.93 28.35
N GLN A 62 15.11 -0.83 28.90
CA GLN A 62 14.73 0.14 29.96
C GLN A 62 14.93 1.64 29.63
N ASP A 63 15.28 2.03 28.39
CA ASP A 63 15.44 3.43 27.99
C ASP A 63 14.19 3.93 27.22
N PHE A 64 13.31 4.65 27.93
CA PHE A 64 12.10 5.25 27.36
C PHE A 64 12.36 6.70 26.94
N LYS A 65 12.74 6.92 25.67
CA LYS A 65 12.70 8.26 25.08
C LYS A 65 11.25 8.63 24.76
N GLU A 66 10.75 9.75 25.28
CA GLU A 66 9.38 10.23 25.04
C GLU A 66 9.06 10.45 23.55
N ALA A 67 10.06 10.82 22.76
CA ALA A 67 9.90 11.04 21.32
C ALA A 67 11.15 10.60 20.53
N GLU A 68 10.93 9.84 19.46
CA GLU A 68 11.98 9.42 18.54
C GLU A 68 11.62 9.81 17.10
N LEU A 69 12.61 10.33 16.38
CA LEU A 69 12.51 10.66 14.97
C LEU A 69 13.50 9.80 14.21
N PHE A 70 13.02 9.10 13.17
CA PHE A 70 13.89 8.34 12.28
C PHE A 70 13.38 8.40 10.85
N LYS A 71 14.26 8.06 9.91
CA LYS A 71 13.95 8.01 8.49
C LYS A 71 14.24 6.62 7.98
N GLU A 72 13.26 5.99 7.35
CA GLU A 72 13.41 4.69 6.72
C GLU A 72 12.70 4.71 5.36
N GLY A 73 13.35 4.20 4.31
CA GLY A 73 12.79 4.22 2.96
C GLY A 73 12.49 5.61 2.40
N GLY A 74 13.12 6.67 2.92
CA GLY A 74 12.85 8.07 2.53
C GLY A 74 11.65 8.71 3.22
N ILE A 75 10.92 7.98 4.07
CA ILE A 75 9.79 8.48 4.85
C ILE A 75 10.28 8.82 6.27
N GLN A 76 9.85 9.96 6.79
CA GLN A 76 10.13 10.36 8.17
C GLN A 76 9.03 9.83 9.09
N TYR A 77 9.45 9.05 10.08
CA TYR A 77 8.61 8.50 11.13
C TYR A 77 8.91 9.19 12.45
N LYS A 78 7.87 9.41 13.26
CA LYS A 78 7.95 9.97 14.60
C LYS A 78 7.22 9.05 15.57
N ILE A 79 7.93 8.45 16.51
CA ILE A 79 7.31 7.69 17.60
C ILE A 79 7.16 8.61 18.80
N LEU A 80 5.97 8.64 19.39
CA LEU A 80 5.65 9.31 20.65
C LEU A 80 5.24 8.24 21.66
N ASN A 81 6.06 8.07 22.69
CA ASN A 81 5.77 7.12 23.77
C ASN A 81 5.15 7.89 24.93
N LYS A 82 3.96 7.48 25.33
CA LYS A 82 3.29 7.88 26.57
C LYS A 82 3.25 6.66 27.50
N LEU A 83 3.03 6.91 28.79
CA LEU A 83 2.97 5.87 29.83
C LEU A 83 2.05 4.69 29.45
N ASP A 84 0.87 4.97 28.88
CA ASP A 84 -0.13 3.94 28.57
C ASP A 84 -0.26 3.63 27.07
N GLN A 85 0.46 4.35 26.21
CA GLN A 85 0.32 4.20 24.75
C GLN A 85 1.56 4.65 23.98
N SER A 86 1.93 3.90 22.95
CA SER A 86 2.99 4.26 22.01
C SER A 86 2.39 4.51 20.63
N CYS A 87 2.56 5.73 20.10
CA CYS A 87 2.04 6.13 18.80
C CYS A 87 3.15 6.35 17.79
N ILE A 88 2.98 5.91 16.56
CA ILE A 88 3.85 6.23 15.42
C ILE A 88 3.10 7.14 14.44
N HIS A 89 3.75 8.22 14.04
CA HIS A 89 3.27 9.15 13.04
C HIS A 89 4.17 9.11 11.82
N TRP A 90 3.60 9.15 10.62
CA TRP A 90 4.35 9.28 9.37
C TRP A 90 3.58 10.13 8.36
N ASN A 91 4.32 10.65 7.38
CA ASN A 91 3.72 11.34 6.25
C ASN A 91 3.66 10.38 5.06
N GLU A 92 2.48 10.19 4.49
CA GLU A 92 2.34 9.55 3.19
C GLU A 92 2.93 10.43 2.08
N ALA A 93 3.27 9.82 0.94
CA ALA A 93 3.66 10.55 -0.27
C ALA A 93 2.59 11.56 -0.75
N SER A 94 1.33 11.33 -0.38
CA SER A 94 0.19 12.23 -0.62
C SER A 94 0.21 13.51 0.24
N GLY A 95 1.15 13.64 1.18
CA GLY A 95 1.21 14.74 2.14
C GLY A 95 0.27 14.58 3.34
N LYS A 96 -0.53 13.52 3.40
CA LYS A 96 -1.39 13.22 4.56
C LYS A 96 -0.56 12.68 5.72
N LYS A 97 -0.80 13.22 6.92
CA LYS A 97 -0.28 12.69 8.17
C LYS A 97 -1.13 11.51 8.61
N ARG A 98 -0.48 10.37 8.85
CA ARG A 98 -1.08 9.17 9.43
C ARG A 98 -0.51 8.93 10.80
N GLU A 99 -1.32 8.34 11.67
CA GLU A 99 -0.91 7.92 13.00
C GLU A 99 -1.48 6.55 13.33
N PHE A 100 -0.72 5.77 14.09
CA PHE A 100 -1.16 4.50 14.64
C PHE A 100 -0.66 4.38 16.08
N CYS A 101 -1.53 3.98 17.01
CA CYS A 101 -1.21 3.86 18.42
C CYS A 101 -1.41 2.41 18.91
N PHE A 102 -0.47 1.94 19.71
CA PHE A 102 -0.60 0.73 20.52
C PHE A 102 -0.81 1.10 21.99
N GLN A 103 -1.65 0.35 22.69
CA GLN A 103 -1.73 0.41 24.15
C GLN A 103 -0.61 -0.45 24.73
N ASN A 104 0.15 0.12 25.67
CA ASN A 104 1.15 -0.64 26.43
C ASN A 104 0.41 -1.26 27.63
N HIS A 105 0.32 -2.59 27.68
CA HIS A 105 -0.27 -3.34 28.81
C HIS A 105 0.80 -3.79 29.80
#